data_AF-A0A1V4VUD9-F1
#
_entry.id   AF-A0A1V4VUD9-F1
#
_cell.length_a   1.000
_cell.length_b   1.000
_cell.length_c   1.000
_cell.angle_alpha   90.00
_cell.angle_beta   90.00
_cell.angle_gamma   90.00
#
_symmetry.space_group_name_H-M   'P 1'
#
loop_
_entity.id
_entity.type
_entity.pdbx_description
1 polymer ?
#
loop_
_entity_poly.entity_id
_entity_poly.type
_entity_poly.pdbx_seq_one_letter_code
_entity_poly.pdbx_strand_id
1 'polypeptide(L)'
;MSASIDYNGDPKLIMLSMVAALFAAVMAWQLNRLLEYLPERFLFILAPLQEEAVKTIPAIYMGAAIFFTHMFFGAAEGLWEILSHRRNGLYAGLAALASHSTFGSIAALTYTLVDAVLPAILAGYLVHLSWNYMVRILAGH
;
A
#
# COMPACT_ATOMS: atom_id res chain seq x y z
N MET A 1 20.23 -15.90 2.49
CA MET A 1 20.57 -15.41 3.85
C MET A 1 19.26 -14.98 4.47
N SER A 2 18.67 -15.79 5.35
CA SER A 2 17.43 -15.42 6.02
C SER A 2 17.73 -14.34 7.06
N ALA A 3 17.57 -13.08 6.69
CA ALA A 3 17.49 -12.01 7.66
C ALA A 3 16.16 -12.17 8.39
N SER A 4 16.17 -12.87 9.53
CA SER A 4 15.09 -12.77 10.50
C SER A 4 15.10 -11.33 11.01
N ILE A 5 14.36 -10.44 10.35
CA ILE A 5 14.15 -9.07 10.83
C ILE A 5 13.36 -9.22 12.12
N ASP A 6 14.03 -8.98 13.25
CA ASP A 6 13.38 -8.95 14.56
C ASP A 6 12.49 -7.69 14.62
N TYR A 7 11.17 -7.90 14.63
CA TYR A 7 10.15 -6.85 14.61
C TYR A 7 9.94 -6.16 15.96
N ASN A 8 10.86 -6.34 16.91
CA ASN A 8 10.84 -5.75 18.25
C ASN A 8 11.09 -4.22 18.22
N GLY A 9 10.16 -3.45 17.66
CA GLY A 9 10.06 -2.00 17.83
C GLY A 9 11.32 -1.20 17.52
N ASP A 10 12.25 -1.72 16.71
CA ASP A 10 13.51 -1.03 16.39
C ASP A 10 13.17 0.34 15.78
N PRO A 11 13.53 1.45 16.45
CA PRO A 11 13.25 2.80 15.96
C PRO A 11 13.78 3.03 14.55
N LYS A 12 14.87 2.36 14.18
CA LYS A 12 15.43 2.43 12.83
C LYS A 12 14.50 1.81 11.79
N LEU A 13 13.91 0.65 12.07
CA LEU A 13 12.96 0.00 11.16
C LEU A 13 11.73 0.88 10.94
N ILE A 14 11.18 1.44 12.02
CA ILE A 14 10.03 2.34 11.95
C ILE A 14 10.38 3.58 11.13
N MET A 15 11.53 4.21 11.38
CA MET A 15 11.97 5.39 10.63
C MET A 15 12.15 5.08 9.14
N LEU A 16 12.80 3.97 8.80
CA LEU A 16 12.97 3.55 7.41
C LEU A 16 11.62 3.26 6.73
N SER A 17 10.67 2.65 7.45
CA SER A 17 9.31 2.42 6.95
C SER A 17 8.55 3.71 6.68
N MET A 18 8.71 4.74 7.52
CA MET A 18 8.13 6.06 7.25
C MET A 18 8.73 6.70 5.99
N VAL A 19 10.06 6.63 5.83
CA VAL A 19 10.74 7.15 4.63
C VAL A 19 10.29 6.42 3.38
N ALA A 20 10.23 5.08 3.42
CA ALA A 20 9.75 4.26 2.32
C ALA A 20 8.28 4.56 1.99
N ALA A 21 7.44 4.77 3.01
CA ALA A 21 6.02 5.09 2.83
C ALA A 21 5.80 6.46 2.19
N LEU A 22 6.56 7.49 2.61
CA LEU A 22 6.50 8.82 2.00
C LEU A 22 6.99 8.79 0.55
N PHE A 23 8.08 8.07 0.29
CA PHE A 23 8.55 7.82 -1.08
C PHE A 23 7.46 7.15 -1.92
N ALA A 24 6.86 6.07 -1.39
CA ALA A 24 5.79 5.34 -2.05
C ALA A 24 4.57 6.22 -2.32
N ALA A 25 4.14 7.07 -1.36
CA ALA A 25 3.02 7.99 -1.52
C ALA A 25 3.26 9.00 -2.65
N VAL A 26 4.47 9.59 -2.71
CA VAL A 26 4.84 10.52 -3.78
C VAL A 26 4.89 9.81 -5.13
N MET A 27 5.49 8.62 -5.20
CA MET A 27 5.57 7.86 -6.44
C MET A 27 4.20 7.38 -6.92
N ALA A 28 3.36 6.85 -6.02
CA ALA A 28 2.00 6.44 -6.34
C ALA A 28 1.19 7.60 -6.89
N TRP A 29 1.28 8.79 -6.28
CA TRP A 29 0.63 10.00 -6.78
C TRP A 29 1.08 10.35 -8.21
N GLN A 30 2.40 10.35 -8.46
CA GLN A 30 2.94 10.65 -9.80
C GLN A 30 2.53 9.62 -10.84
N LEU A 31 2.57 8.33 -10.50
CA LEU A 31 2.17 7.25 -11.40
C LEU A 31 0.67 7.27 -11.66
N ASN A 32 -0.16 7.53 -10.65
CA ASN A 32 -1.61 7.67 -10.82
C ASN A 32 -1.95 8.81 -11.80
N ARG A 33 -1.23 9.94 -11.76
CA ARG A 33 -1.39 11.01 -12.76
C ARG A 33 -1.06 10.58 -14.19
N LEU A 34 -0.11 9.67 -14.38
CA LEU A 34 0.18 9.11 -15.70
C LEU A 34 -0.87 8.10 -16.15
N LEU A 35 -1.44 7.36 -15.20
CA LEU A 35 -2.50 6.41 -15.48
C LEU A 35 -3.81 7.10 -15.90
N GLU A 36 -4.08 8.34 -15.44
CA GLU A 36 -5.27 9.14 -15.82
C GLU A 36 -5.51 9.27 -17.34
N TYR A 37 -4.47 9.09 -18.16
CA TYR A 37 -4.58 9.09 -19.62
C TYR A 37 -5.12 7.77 -20.22
N LEU A 38 -5.31 6.75 -19.40
CA LEU A 38 -5.79 5.43 -19.82
C LEU A 38 -7.30 5.27 -19.59
N PRO A 39 -7.97 4.36 -20.33
CA PRO A 39 -9.35 4.00 -20.05
C PRO A 39 -9.54 3.47 -18.63
N GLU A 40 -10.70 3.77 -18.02
CA GLU A 40 -11.02 3.45 -16.61
C GLU A 40 -10.76 1.99 -16.22
N ARG A 41 -11.03 1.03 -17.11
CA ARG A 41 -10.74 -0.40 -16.87
C ARG A 41 -9.28 -0.69 -16.55
N PHE A 42 -8.35 0.10 -17.11
CA PHE A 42 -6.92 -0.03 -16.85
C PHE A 42 -6.53 0.68 -15.58
N LEU A 43 -7.14 1.82 -15.24
CA LEU A 43 -6.96 2.48 -13.94
C LEU A 43 -7.25 1.51 -12.80
N PHE A 44 -8.39 0.82 -12.89
CA PHE A 44 -8.87 -0.11 -11.88
C PHE A 44 -7.89 -1.28 -11.62
N ILE A 45 -7.16 -1.73 -12.64
CA ILE A 45 -6.23 -2.86 -12.56
C ILE A 45 -4.80 -2.39 -12.27
N LEU A 46 -4.34 -1.34 -12.93
CA LEU A 46 -2.95 -0.89 -12.88
C LEU A 46 -2.64 -0.03 -11.65
N ALA A 47 -3.60 0.76 -11.15
CA ALA A 47 -3.35 1.60 -9.98
C ALA A 47 -3.04 0.76 -8.72
N PRO A 48 -3.81 -0.29 -8.38
CA PRO A 48 -3.45 -1.15 -7.25
C PRO A 48 -2.11 -1.86 -7.46
N LEU A 49 -1.81 -2.31 -8.69
CA LEU A 49 -0.58 -3.03 -8.98
C LEU A 49 0.66 -2.14 -8.77
N GLN A 50 0.63 -0.93 -9.34
CA GLN A 50 1.77 -0.01 -9.21
C GLN A 50 1.94 0.44 -7.77
N GLU A 51 0.84 0.68 -7.04
CA GLU A 51 0.88 1.03 -5.63
C GLU A 51 1.55 -0.02 -4.75
N GLU A 52 1.15 -1.29 -4.89
CA GLU A 52 1.76 -2.38 -4.12
C GLU A 52 3.25 -2.57 -4.47
N ALA A 53 3.61 -2.34 -5.74
CA ALA A 53 5.01 -2.37 -6.17
C ALA A 53 5.84 -1.24 -5.54
N VAL A 54 5.35 0.01 -5.57
CA VAL A 54 6.10 1.17 -5.00
C VAL A 54 6.13 1.19 -3.48
N LYS A 55 5.24 0.45 -2.80
CA LYS A 55 5.33 0.23 -1.34
C LYS A 55 6.32 -0.89 -1.01
N THR A 56 6.19 -2.04 -1.69
CA THR A 56 6.92 -3.26 -1.33
C THR A 56 8.38 -3.23 -1.77
N ILE A 57 8.67 -2.79 -3.01
CA ILE A 57 10.03 -2.82 -3.56
C ILE A 57 10.97 -1.90 -2.74
N PRO A 58 10.64 -0.62 -2.52
CA PRO A 58 11.51 0.26 -1.73
C PRO A 58 11.64 -0.20 -0.28
N ALA A 59 10.57 -0.72 0.32
CA ALA A 59 10.64 -1.25 1.70
C ALA A 59 11.73 -2.33 1.82
N ILE A 60 11.73 -3.30 0.90
CA ILE A 60 12.71 -4.39 0.89
C ILE A 60 14.13 -3.86 0.66
N TYR A 61 14.34 -3.01 -0.36
CA TYR A 61 15.67 -2.48 -0.67
C TYR A 61 16.23 -1.56 0.41
N MET A 62 15.38 -0.83 1.13
CA MET A 62 15.79 0.04 2.24
C MET A 62 15.98 -0.73 3.55
N GLY A 63 15.62 -2.02 3.60
CA GLY A 63 15.58 -2.79 4.86
C GLY A 63 14.50 -2.30 5.82
N ALA A 64 13.43 -1.69 5.31
CA ALA A 64 12.27 -1.27 6.07
C ALA A 64 11.29 -2.43 6.28
N ALA A 65 10.43 -2.32 7.29
CA ALA A 65 9.34 -3.27 7.48
C ALA A 65 8.24 -3.05 6.43
N ILE A 66 7.91 -4.11 5.69
CA ILE A 66 6.85 -4.10 4.66
C ILE A 66 5.50 -3.70 5.27
N PHE A 67 5.15 -4.27 6.43
CA PHE A 67 3.91 -3.95 7.14
C PHE A 67 3.81 -2.45 7.49
N PHE A 68 4.80 -1.90 8.20
CA PHE A 68 4.76 -0.49 8.60
C PHE A 68 4.82 0.46 7.40
N THR A 69 5.51 0.09 6.31
CA THR A 69 5.52 0.89 5.08
C THR A 69 4.12 1.03 4.50
N HIS A 70 3.37 -0.06 4.39
CA HIS A 70 1.98 -0.02 3.92
C HIS A 70 1.05 0.71 4.89
N MET A 71 1.21 0.47 6.20
CA MET A 71 0.41 1.16 7.23
C MET A 71 0.61 2.69 7.14
N PHE A 72 1.85 3.18 7.06
CA PHE A 72 2.13 4.61 6.94
C PHE A 72 1.69 5.18 5.58
N PHE A 73 1.77 4.40 4.50
CA PHE A 73 1.19 4.80 3.22
C PHE A 73 -0.33 5.00 3.35
N GLY A 74 -1.04 4.03 3.94
CA GLY A 74 -2.48 4.14 4.20
C GLY A 74 -2.85 5.26 5.17
N ALA A 75 -1.97 5.59 6.11
CA ALA A 75 -2.12 6.78 6.96
C ALA A 75 -2.01 8.08 6.15
N ALA A 76 -1.06 8.16 5.21
CA ALA A 76 -0.90 9.33 4.34
C ALA A 76 -2.12 9.52 3.44
N GLU A 77 -2.62 8.45 2.81
CA GLU A 77 -3.87 8.51 2.04
C GLU A 77 -5.08 8.81 2.91
N GLY A 78 -5.15 8.23 4.11
CA GLY A 78 -6.26 8.46 5.01
C GLY A 78 -6.32 9.91 5.49
N LEU A 79 -5.17 10.52 5.76
CA LEU A 79 -5.07 11.96 6.04
C LEU A 79 -5.52 12.78 4.83
N TRP A 80 -5.12 12.40 3.62
CA TRP A 80 -5.56 13.08 2.40
C TRP A 80 -7.07 13.02 2.22
N GLU A 81 -7.73 11.87 2.44
CA GLU A 81 -9.19 11.73 2.35
C GLU A 81 -9.93 12.58 3.38
N ILE A 82 -9.41 12.66 4.61
CA ILE A 82 -9.96 13.50 5.68
C ILE A 82 -9.84 14.99 5.31
N LEU A 83 -8.67 15.40 4.81
CA LEU A 83 -8.37 16.80 4.49
C LEU A 83 -8.99 17.27 3.16
N SER A 84 -9.38 16.36 2.28
CA SER A 84 -9.99 16.67 0.99
C SER A 84 -11.45 17.17 1.10
N HIS A 85 -12.01 17.27 2.31
CA HIS A 85 -13.39 17.73 2.59
C HIS A 85 -14.47 16.99 1.77
N ARG A 86 -14.17 15.77 1.32
CA ARG A 86 -15.13 14.91 0.62
C ARG A 86 -16.17 14.38 1.60
N ARG A 87 -17.37 14.10 1.10
CA ARG A 87 -18.40 13.42 1.87
C ARG A 87 -17.84 12.09 2.39
N ASN A 88 -18.00 11.83 3.69
CA ASN A 88 -17.47 10.65 4.38
C ASN A 88 -15.94 10.52 4.44
N GLY A 89 -15.18 11.61 4.29
CA GLY A 89 -13.70 11.59 4.31
C GLY A 89 -13.09 10.90 5.53
N LEU A 90 -13.71 11.01 6.72
CA LEU A 90 -13.27 10.26 7.91
C LEU A 90 -13.36 8.75 7.72
N TYR A 91 -14.50 8.24 7.23
CA TYR A 91 -14.68 6.81 7.02
C TYR A 91 -13.80 6.30 5.88
N ALA A 92 -13.67 7.07 4.80
CA ALA A 92 -12.75 6.76 3.71
C ALA A 92 -11.30 6.69 4.22
N GLY A 93 -10.89 7.62 5.07
CA GLY A 93 -9.54 7.64 5.61
C GLY A 93 -9.24 6.51 6.59
N LEU A 94 -10.20 6.16 7.46
CA LEU A 94 -10.09 4.97 8.31
C LEU A 94 -10.06 3.67 7.49
N ALA A 95 -10.87 3.60 6.43
CA ALA A 95 -10.87 2.48 5.51
C ALA A 95 -9.53 2.32 4.80
N ALA A 96 -8.91 3.43 4.34
CA ALA A 96 -7.57 3.42 3.72
C ALA A 96 -6.51 2.91 4.69
N LEU A 97 -6.46 3.42 5.93
CA LEU A 97 -5.51 2.93 6.94
C LEU A 97 -5.68 1.43 7.21
N ALA A 98 -6.92 0.97 7.38
CA ALA A 98 -7.22 -0.42 7.68
C ALA A 98 -6.92 -1.37 6.50
N SER A 99 -7.32 -0.99 5.29
CA SER A 99 -7.11 -1.80 4.09
C SER A 99 -5.62 -1.92 3.77
N HIS A 100 -4.85 -0.82 3.76
CA HIS A 100 -3.41 -0.90 3.51
C HIS A 100 -2.64 -1.64 4.60
N SER A 101 -3.04 -1.53 5.87
CA SER A 101 -2.46 -2.36 6.93
C SER A 101 -2.71 -3.86 6.68
N THR A 102 -3.88 -4.20 6.14
CA THR A 102 -4.22 -5.59 5.75
C THR A 102 -3.38 -6.05 4.57
N PHE A 103 -3.27 -5.25 3.50
CA PHE A 103 -2.45 -5.58 2.32
C PHE A 103 -0.99 -5.74 2.71
N GLY A 104 -0.47 -4.84 3.55
CA GLY A 104 0.88 -4.91 4.07
C GLY A 104 1.14 -6.13 4.94
N SER A 105 0.15 -6.58 5.72
CA SER A 105 0.26 -7.82 6.50
C SER A 105 0.37 -9.04 5.59
N ILE A 106 -0.43 -9.08 4.53
CA ILE A 106 -0.42 -10.17 3.55
C ILE A 106 0.90 -10.16 2.77
N ALA A 107 1.32 -9.00 2.25
CA ALA A 107 2.59 -8.86 1.53
C ALA A 107 3.79 -9.24 2.42
N ALA A 108 3.81 -8.77 3.67
CA ALA A 108 4.85 -9.12 4.64
C ALA A 108 4.87 -10.62 4.93
N LEU A 109 3.71 -11.23 5.21
CA LEU A 109 3.61 -12.67 5.46
C LEU A 109 4.08 -13.47 4.25
N THR A 110 3.60 -13.14 3.04
CA THR A 110 4.03 -13.81 1.81
C THR A 110 5.52 -13.67 1.58
N TYR A 111 6.10 -12.48 1.81
CA TYR A 111 7.53 -12.29 1.71
C TYR A 111 8.30 -13.15 2.73
N THR A 112 7.86 -13.21 3.98
CA THR A 112 8.52 -14.04 5.00
C THR A 112 8.42 -15.54 4.73
N LEU A 113 7.34 -16.01 4.10
CA LEU A 113 7.12 -17.43 3.81
C LEU A 113 7.84 -17.89 2.52
N VAL A 114 7.91 -17.02 1.51
CA VAL A 114 8.40 -17.38 0.17
C VAL A 114 9.80 -16.81 -0.12
N ASP A 115 10.23 -15.81 0.63
CA ASP A 115 11.49 -15.05 0.42
C ASP A 115 11.64 -14.51 -1.01
N ALA A 116 10.53 -14.03 -1.58
CA ALA A 116 10.48 -13.55 -2.95
C ALA A 116 9.60 -12.30 -3.08
N VAL A 117 10.14 -11.29 -3.78
CA VAL A 117 9.49 -9.99 -3.98
C VAL A 117 8.21 -10.10 -4.79
N LEU A 118 8.25 -10.83 -5.91
CA LEU A 118 7.11 -10.91 -6.84
C LEU A 118 5.87 -11.55 -6.20
N PRO A 119 5.94 -12.69 -5.50
CA PRO A 119 4.81 -13.24 -4.76
C PRO A 119 4.23 -12.28 -3.72
N ALA A 120 5.07 -11.52 -3.00
CA ALA A 120 4.61 -10.54 -2.01
C ALA A 120 3.79 -9.42 -2.66
N ILE A 121 4.28 -8.86 -3.77
CA ILE A 121 3.56 -7.84 -4.56
C ILE A 121 2.24 -8.41 -5.08
N LEU A 122 2.25 -9.60 -5.68
CA LEU A 122 1.04 -10.21 -6.26
C LEU A 122 0.00 -10.52 -5.19
N ALA A 123 0.41 -11.00 -4.02
CA ALA A 123 -0.52 -11.27 -2.91
C ALA A 123 -1.18 -9.99 -2.39
N GLY A 124 -0.39 -8.93 -2.12
CA GLY A 124 -0.93 -7.61 -1.74
C GLY A 124 -1.85 -7.05 -2.82
N TYR A 125 -1.42 -7.11 -4.08
CA TYR A 125 -2.16 -6.63 -5.25
C TYR A 125 -3.52 -7.32 -5.41
N LEU A 126 -3.60 -8.65 -5.31
CA LEU A 126 -4.87 -9.36 -5.48
C LEU A 126 -5.88 -9.00 -4.39
N VAL A 127 -5.44 -8.80 -3.15
CA VAL A 127 -6.31 -8.37 -2.06
C VAL A 127 -6.71 -6.90 -2.22
N HIS A 128 -5.78 -6.04 -2.64
CA HIS A 128 -6.06 -4.64 -2.94
C HIS A 128 -7.07 -4.50 -4.09
N LEU A 129 -6.86 -5.21 -5.21
CA LEU A 129 -7.80 -5.23 -6.32
C LEU A 129 -9.18 -5.70 -5.90
N SER A 130 -9.24 -6.75 -5.06
CA SER A 130 -10.49 -7.30 -4.53
C SER A 130 -11.20 -6.30 -3.60
N TRP A 131 -10.46 -5.57 -2.78
CA TRP A 131 -10.98 -4.47 -1.96
C TRP A 131 -11.58 -3.35 -2.82
N ASN A 132 -10.85 -2.89 -3.84
CA ASN A 132 -11.34 -1.84 -4.73
C ASN A 132 -12.59 -2.30 -5.51
N TYR A 133 -12.63 -3.57 -5.91
CA TYR A 133 -13.82 -4.16 -6.52
C TYR A 133 -15.03 -4.13 -5.58
N MET A 134 -14.84 -4.54 -4.33
CA MET A 134 -15.89 -4.53 -3.31
C MET A 134 -16.39 -3.11 -3.03
N VAL A 135 -15.48 -2.15 -2.81
CA VAL A 135 -15.83 -0.74 -2.57
C VAL A 135 -16.62 -0.17 -3.76
N ARG A 136 -16.19 -0.47 -4.99
CA ARG A 136 -16.89 -0.03 -6.21
C ARG A 136 -18.34 -0.54 -6.25
N ILE A 137 -18.55 -1.85 -6.00
CA ILE A 137 -19.90 -2.45 -5.93
C ILE A 137 -20.74 -1.78 -4.84
N LEU A 138 -20.19 -1.61 -3.64
CA LEU A 138 -20.91 -1.02 -2.50
C LEU A 138 -21.25 0.46 -2.72
N ALA A 139 -20.43 1.18 -3.49
CA ALA A 139 -20.67 2.56 -3.87
C ALA A 139 -21.68 2.73 -5.02
N GLY A 140 -22.09 1.63 -5.69
CA GLY A 140 -23.04 1.65 -6.79
C GLY A 140 -22.48 2.07 -8.14
N HIS A 141 -21.18 1.83 -8.37
CA HIS A 141 -20.44 2.17 -9.61
C HIS A 141 -19.90 0.95 -10.36
#